data_AF-A0A939R815-F1
#
_entry.id   AF-A0A939R815-F1
#
_cell.length_a   1.000
_cell.length_b   1.000
_cell.length_c   1.000
_cell.angle_alpha   90.00
_cell.angle_beta   90.00
_cell.angle_gamma   90.00
#
_symmetry.space_group_name_H-M   'P 1'
#
loop_
_entity.id
_entity.type
_entity.pdbx_description
1 polymer ?
#
loop_
_entity_poly.entity_id
_entity_poly.type
_entity_poly.pdbx_seq_one_letter_code
_entity_poly.pdbx_strand_id
1 'polypeptide(L)'
;MKKRLFTLTAVLVLIVSMLGACTKNGDANTGDGGTSATAAPTASGSNSDTKTTDAPTAGNTDAQPTDAASDAAPEEGITVTSEVADGWSEKNGVYTITKAGEYTFTGSLSEGRIIVKAKGEEVSVILSGVTLSSVEDSVIYVEDAEETTIVAQNGTVNTLNDNRPAKIGNSELAGNACIYSKDDLTIQGKGTLIVNASYNKGIHTKNDLKIKNLTLEVNAVGTAIQGNDSVEIKSGNITLVSSGNDGIKTKDTDVSAKGKQRGVVTIESGKVSITAKDECINAAYDIQIAAEAEVTQKKY
;
A
#
# COMPACT_ATOMS: atom_id res chain seq x y z
N MET A 1 -47.08 -30.76 20.65
CA MET A 1 -46.47 -31.00 19.32
C MET A 1 -44.97 -31.21 19.50
N LYS A 2 -44.39 -32.11 18.69
CA LYS A 2 -43.22 -32.95 19.01
C LYS A 2 -41.92 -32.16 19.21
N LYS A 3 -41.27 -32.35 20.37
CA LYS A 3 -39.89 -31.89 20.64
C LYS A 3 -38.93 -32.73 19.81
N ARG A 4 -38.15 -32.11 18.92
CA ARG A 4 -37.06 -32.78 18.18
C ARG A 4 -35.74 -32.53 18.91
N LEU A 5 -35.25 -33.60 19.51
CA LEU A 5 -33.95 -33.71 20.17
C LEU A 5 -32.91 -33.99 19.08
N PHE A 6 -32.02 -33.04 18.81
CA PHE A 6 -30.85 -33.27 17.96
C PHE A 6 -29.63 -33.51 18.86
N THR A 7 -29.14 -34.74 18.84
CA THR A 7 -27.97 -35.19 19.56
C THR A 7 -26.72 -34.68 18.84
N LEU A 8 -25.91 -33.87 19.51
CA LEU A 8 -24.65 -33.33 19.01
C LEU A 8 -23.53 -34.32 19.38
N THR A 9 -23.00 -35.07 18.40
CA THR A 9 -21.84 -35.94 18.60
C THR A 9 -20.57 -35.10 18.48
N ALA A 10 -19.95 -34.80 19.62
CA ALA A 10 -18.64 -34.14 19.67
C ALA A 10 -17.54 -35.12 19.24
N VAL A 11 -16.84 -34.81 18.14
CA VAL A 11 -15.61 -35.51 17.74
C VAL A 11 -14.43 -34.70 18.29
N LEU A 12 -13.87 -35.19 19.39
CA LEU A 12 -12.65 -34.70 20.01
C LEU A 12 -11.45 -35.28 19.25
N VAL A 13 -10.80 -34.49 18.39
CA VAL A 13 -9.52 -34.88 17.76
C VAL A 13 -8.38 -34.39 18.66
N LEU A 14 -7.70 -35.35 19.29
CA LEU A 14 -6.58 -35.15 20.19
C LEU A 14 -5.27 -35.21 19.36
N ILE A 15 -4.66 -34.07 19.06
CA ILE A 15 -3.36 -34.01 18.38
C ILE A 15 -2.27 -34.08 19.45
N VAL A 16 -1.57 -35.21 19.47
CA VAL A 16 -0.38 -35.46 20.29
C VAL A 16 0.83 -34.80 19.63
N SER A 17 1.48 -33.92 20.39
CA SER A 17 2.76 -33.28 20.08
C SER A 17 3.93 -34.25 20.26
N MET A 18 4.86 -34.26 19.30
CA MET A 18 6.20 -34.83 19.50
C MET A 18 7.24 -33.71 19.44
N LEU A 19 7.91 -33.53 20.58
CA LEU A 19 9.14 -32.79 20.74
C LEU A 19 10.30 -33.61 20.16
N GLY A 20 11.16 -32.97 19.37
CA GLY A 20 12.49 -33.47 19.02
C GLY A 20 13.52 -32.36 19.23
N ALA A 21 14.29 -32.46 20.30
CA ALA A 21 15.37 -31.54 20.64
C ALA A 21 16.74 -32.15 20.27
N CYS A 22 17.57 -31.29 19.66
CA CYS A 22 19.03 -31.17 19.73
C CYS A 22 19.94 -32.36 19.34
N THR A 23 20.84 -32.11 18.37
CA THR A 23 22.29 -32.24 18.62
C THR A 23 23.07 -31.12 17.91
N LYS A 24 23.94 -30.46 18.67
CA LYS A 24 25.02 -29.57 18.22
C LYS A 24 26.19 -30.43 17.74
N ASN A 25 26.90 -29.98 16.72
CA ASN A 25 28.33 -30.24 16.62
C ASN A 25 29.02 -28.92 16.24
N GLY A 26 29.73 -28.34 17.21
CA GLY A 26 30.77 -27.37 16.93
C GLY A 26 32.08 -28.13 16.73
N ASP A 27 32.94 -27.62 15.86
CA ASP A 27 34.36 -27.55 16.16
C ASP A 27 34.96 -26.40 15.35
N ALA A 28 35.56 -25.47 16.09
CA ALA A 28 36.52 -24.52 15.59
C ALA A 28 37.90 -25.07 15.91
N ASN A 29 38.81 -25.11 14.94
CA ASN A 29 40.21 -24.89 15.25
C ASN A 29 40.94 -24.18 14.10
N THR A 30 41.61 -23.12 14.52
CA THR A 30 42.57 -22.24 13.89
C THR A 30 43.92 -22.90 13.60
N GLY A 31 44.62 -22.41 12.55
CA GLY A 31 46.03 -22.02 12.69
C GLY A 31 47.06 -22.65 11.74
N ASP A 32 47.67 -21.77 10.94
CA ASP A 32 49.03 -21.82 10.35
C ASP A 32 49.21 -22.66 9.07
N GLY A 33 49.80 -22.21 7.96
CA GLY A 33 50.64 -21.04 7.67
C GLY A 33 51.83 -21.51 6.83
N GLY A 34 51.90 -21.11 5.54
CA GLY A 34 52.93 -21.61 4.62
C GLY A 34 52.91 -20.93 3.26
N THR A 35 53.50 -19.75 3.21
CA THR A 35 53.75 -18.86 2.07
C THR A 35 54.73 -19.45 1.04
N SER A 36 54.48 -19.27 -0.26
CA SER A 36 55.47 -18.67 -1.17
C SER A 36 54.85 -18.26 -2.53
N ALA A 37 55.14 -17.03 -2.91
CA ALA A 37 54.77 -16.37 -4.16
C ALA A 37 55.60 -16.89 -5.35
N THR A 38 55.21 -16.53 -6.60
CA THR A 38 55.97 -15.57 -7.43
C THR A 38 55.49 -15.53 -8.90
N ALA A 39 55.27 -14.30 -9.35
CA ALA A 39 55.45 -13.69 -10.68
C ALA A 39 54.53 -13.98 -11.88
N ALA A 40 54.01 -12.85 -12.38
CA ALA A 40 53.59 -12.56 -13.74
C ALA A 40 54.77 -12.57 -14.75
N PRO A 41 54.48 -12.35 -16.04
CA PRO A 41 55.14 -11.20 -16.66
C PRO A 41 54.23 -10.27 -17.46
N THR A 42 54.74 -9.04 -17.53
CA THR A 42 54.31 -7.79 -18.14
C THR A 42 54.52 -7.76 -19.66
N ALA A 43 53.73 -6.98 -20.40
CA ALA A 43 54.10 -6.43 -21.71
C ALA A 43 54.02 -4.89 -21.67
N SER A 44 55.11 -4.23 -22.09
CA SER A 44 55.34 -2.77 -22.20
C SER A 44 55.61 -2.45 -23.67
N GLY A 45 54.89 -1.52 -24.32
CA GLY A 45 55.29 -0.11 -24.58
C GLY A 45 56.01 0.03 -25.94
N SER A 46 55.97 1.09 -26.77
CA SER A 46 55.35 2.42 -26.82
C SER A 46 55.58 3.02 -28.24
N ASN A 47 54.73 3.98 -28.68
CA ASN A 47 54.94 5.21 -29.51
C ASN A 47 55.87 5.22 -30.77
N SER A 48 55.75 6.06 -31.82
CA SER A 48 55.03 7.30 -32.20
C SER A 48 55.32 7.51 -33.73
N ASP A 49 54.39 7.90 -34.60
CA ASP A 49 53.99 9.28 -35.03
C ASP A 49 54.52 9.70 -36.44
N THR A 50 53.67 10.36 -37.26
CA THR A 50 54.02 11.33 -38.33
C THR A 50 52.77 11.99 -38.96
N LYS A 51 52.40 13.15 -38.39
CA LYS A 51 52.03 14.48 -38.97
C LYS A 51 51.84 14.69 -40.49
N THR A 52 50.85 15.53 -40.87
CA THR A 52 50.89 16.75 -41.75
C THR A 52 49.49 17.42 -41.74
N THR A 53 49.24 18.46 -40.93
CA THR A 53 49.04 19.92 -41.22
C THR A 53 48.08 20.31 -42.37
N ASP A 54 47.00 21.04 -42.03
CA ASP A 54 46.80 22.46 -42.43
C ASP A 54 45.55 23.08 -41.75
N ALA A 55 45.65 24.36 -41.37
CA ALA A 55 44.58 25.29 -40.95
C ALA A 55 44.87 26.64 -41.65
N PRO A 56 44.05 27.72 -41.61
CA PRO A 56 42.74 27.96 -40.96
C PRO A 56 41.71 28.68 -41.87
N THR A 57 40.45 28.92 -41.43
CA THR A 57 39.67 30.13 -41.77
C THR A 57 38.57 30.38 -40.75
N ALA A 58 38.50 31.63 -40.30
CA ALA A 58 37.57 32.18 -39.33
C ALA A 58 36.11 32.19 -39.84
N GLY A 59 35.17 31.95 -38.92
CA GLY A 59 33.75 32.11 -39.12
C GLY A 59 33.06 32.33 -37.77
N ASN A 60 32.97 33.59 -37.37
CA ASN A 60 32.16 34.07 -36.27
C ASN A 60 30.67 33.77 -36.60
N THR A 61 30.04 32.91 -35.83
CA THR A 61 28.58 32.92 -35.67
C THR A 61 28.29 32.89 -34.19
N ASP A 62 28.00 34.09 -33.71
CA ASP A 62 27.28 34.42 -32.49
C ASP A 62 26.00 33.58 -32.41
N ALA A 63 26.13 32.37 -31.88
CA ALA A 63 25.00 31.54 -31.49
C ALA A 63 24.71 31.87 -30.02
N GLN A 64 23.97 32.95 -29.84
CA GLN A 64 23.25 33.24 -28.61
C GLN A 64 22.53 31.95 -28.17
N PRO A 65 22.75 31.41 -26.95
CA PRO A 65 21.94 30.32 -26.47
C PRO A 65 20.53 30.86 -26.28
N THR A 66 19.64 30.54 -27.21
CA THR A 66 18.22 30.84 -27.07
C THR A 66 17.68 29.99 -25.94
N ASP A 67 17.38 30.67 -24.85
CA ASP A 67 16.41 30.31 -23.82
C ASP A 67 16.47 28.86 -23.36
N ALA A 68 17.26 28.63 -22.30
CA ALA A 68 17.06 27.48 -21.45
C ALA A 68 15.59 27.51 -21.01
N ALA A 69 14.78 26.57 -21.52
CA ALA A 69 13.46 26.31 -20.96
C ALA A 69 13.62 26.23 -19.45
N SER A 70 13.06 27.20 -18.73
CA SER A 70 13.05 27.19 -17.29
C SER A 70 12.33 25.91 -16.87
N ASP A 71 13.10 24.93 -16.42
CA ASP A 71 12.64 23.75 -15.70
C ASP A 71 12.18 24.23 -14.31
N ALA A 72 11.15 25.08 -14.30
CA ALA A 72 10.48 25.48 -13.10
C ALA A 72 9.90 24.20 -12.51
N ALA A 73 10.38 23.83 -11.33
CA ALA A 73 9.82 22.71 -10.58
C ALA A 73 8.29 22.89 -10.54
N PRO A 74 7.51 21.81 -10.75
CA PRO A 74 6.05 21.91 -10.73
C PRO A 74 5.62 22.54 -9.41
N GLU A 75 4.71 23.52 -9.47
CA GLU A 75 4.18 24.14 -8.27
C GLU A 75 3.52 23.06 -7.39
N GLU A 76 3.95 22.97 -6.13
CA GLU A 76 3.27 22.12 -5.16
C GLU A 76 1.91 22.72 -4.81
N GLY A 77 0.90 21.87 -4.84
CA GLY A 77 -0.47 22.21 -4.52
C GLY A 77 -1.40 21.09 -4.94
N ILE A 78 -2.54 21.03 -4.25
CA ILE A 78 -3.65 20.16 -4.61
C ILE A 78 -4.81 21.04 -5.08
N THR A 79 -5.35 20.72 -6.26
CA THR A 79 -6.58 21.31 -6.79
C THR A 79 -7.74 20.35 -6.57
N VAL A 80 -8.85 20.88 -6.06
CA VAL A 80 -10.10 20.13 -5.84
C VAL A 80 -11.20 20.67 -6.74
N THR A 81 -11.81 19.78 -7.54
CA THR A 81 -12.99 20.08 -8.37
C THR A 81 -14.20 19.33 -7.85
N SER A 82 -15.32 20.03 -7.65
CA SER A 82 -16.60 19.44 -7.22
C SER A 82 -17.76 20.35 -7.63
N GLU A 83 -18.92 19.76 -7.91
CA GLU A 83 -20.18 20.48 -8.11
C GLU A 83 -20.89 20.81 -6.78
N VAL A 84 -20.37 20.30 -5.65
CA VAL A 84 -20.98 20.47 -4.33
C VAL A 84 -20.59 21.82 -3.72
N ALA A 85 -21.53 22.76 -3.73
CA ALA A 85 -21.35 24.07 -3.09
C ALA A 85 -21.06 23.93 -1.59
N ASP A 86 -19.99 24.58 -1.12
CA ASP A 86 -19.50 24.54 0.26
C ASP A 86 -19.37 23.10 0.81
N GLY A 87 -19.02 22.14 -0.05
CA GLY A 87 -18.85 20.73 0.30
C GLY A 87 -17.50 20.40 0.93
N TRP A 88 -16.51 21.27 0.72
CA TRP A 88 -15.16 21.08 1.22
C TRP A 88 -14.50 22.41 1.60
N SER A 89 -13.43 22.34 2.39
CA SER A 89 -12.57 23.46 2.75
C SER A 89 -11.12 23.01 2.81
N GLU A 90 -10.19 23.94 2.61
CA GLU A 90 -8.75 23.72 2.81
C GLU A 90 -8.25 24.64 3.92
N LYS A 91 -7.39 24.11 4.79
CA LYS A 91 -6.63 24.88 5.76
C LYS A 91 -5.29 24.22 6.04
N ASN A 92 -4.20 24.92 5.72
CA ASN A 92 -2.82 24.48 5.98
C ASN A 92 -2.53 23.08 5.41
N GLY A 93 -2.92 22.81 4.17
CA GLY A 93 -2.74 21.52 3.50
C GLY A 93 -3.74 20.44 3.91
N VAL A 94 -4.70 20.76 4.79
CA VAL A 94 -5.76 19.83 5.22
C VAL A 94 -7.05 20.13 4.48
N TYR A 95 -7.45 19.22 3.60
CA TYR A 95 -8.67 19.27 2.81
C TYR A 95 -9.78 18.53 3.53
N THR A 96 -10.77 19.24 4.07
CA THR A 96 -11.88 18.65 4.82
C THR A 96 -13.16 18.66 3.98
N ILE A 97 -13.71 17.47 3.71
CA ILE A 97 -15.00 17.26 3.04
C ILE A 97 -16.08 17.09 4.12
N THR A 98 -17.19 17.81 4.00
CA THR A 98 -18.27 17.84 5.01
C THR A 98 -19.66 17.53 4.45
N LYS A 99 -19.77 17.24 3.15
CA LYS A 99 -21.05 16.92 2.49
C LYS A 99 -20.89 15.78 1.51
N ALA A 100 -21.98 15.05 1.28
CA ALA A 100 -22.14 14.05 0.25
C ALA A 100 -21.69 14.56 -1.12
N GLY A 101 -21.21 13.64 -1.96
CA GLY A 101 -20.92 13.92 -3.37
C GLY A 101 -19.50 13.57 -3.78
N GLU A 102 -19.11 14.06 -4.97
CA GLU A 102 -17.85 13.71 -5.62
C GLU A 102 -16.85 14.88 -5.56
N TYR A 103 -15.61 14.57 -5.21
CA TYR A 103 -14.53 15.53 -5.06
C TYR A 103 -13.31 14.99 -5.80
N THR A 104 -12.92 15.64 -6.90
CA THR A 104 -11.76 15.26 -7.71
C THR A 104 -10.53 16.03 -7.28
N PHE A 105 -9.51 15.31 -6.82
CA PHE A 105 -8.22 15.82 -6.40
C PHE A 105 -7.19 15.60 -7.51
N THR A 106 -6.37 16.62 -7.77
CA THR A 106 -5.25 16.61 -8.72
C THR A 106 -4.07 17.37 -8.11
N GLY A 107 -2.84 17.06 -8.52
CA GLY A 107 -1.63 17.80 -8.09
C GLY A 107 -0.79 17.05 -7.05
N SER A 108 0.12 17.75 -6.39
CA SER A 108 1.06 17.14 -5.44
C SER A 108 1.33 18.05 -4.25
N LEU A 109 1.36 17.50 -3.04
CA LEU A 109 1.65 18.27 -1.82
C LEU A 109 2.46 17.40 -0.84
N SER A 110 3.63 17.90 -0.43
CA SER A 110 4.55 17.15 0.43
C SER A 110 4.04 16.99 1.86
N GLU A 111 3.18 17.89 2.31
CA GLU A 111 2.54 17.84 3.63
C GLU A 111 1.07 18.23 3.51
N GLY A 112 0.22 17.22 3.36
CA GLY A 112 -1.21 17.43 3.24
C GLY A 112 -2.03 16.19 3.55
N ARG A 113 -3.32 16.41 3.78
CA ARG A 113 -4.26 15.38 4.21
C ARG A 113 -5.65 15.63 3.65
N ILE A 114 -6.39 14.54 3.42
CA ILE A 114 -7.82 14.58 3.14
C ILE A 114 -8.56 14.04 4.36
N ILE A 115 -9.55 14.79 4.85
CA ILE A 115 -10.40 14.38 5.95
C ILE A 115 -11.85 14.36 5.49
N VAL A 116 -12.54 13.24 5.70
CA VAL A 116 -13.98 13.12 5.41
C VAL A 116 -14.77 13.16 6.72
N LYS A 117 -15.68 14.12 6.84
CA LYS A 117 -16.57 14.37 7.98
C LYS A 117 -18.01 14.62 7.52
N ALA A 118 -18.53 13.75 6.66
CA ALA A 118 -19.86 13.84 6.07
C ALA A 118 -20.77 12.79 6.73
N LYS A 119 -21.13 13.04 7.99
CA LYS A 119 -21.77 12.06 8.87
C LYS A 119 -23.00 11.42 8.23
N GLY A 120 -22.99 10.08 8.13
CA GLY A 120 -24.09 9.30 7.57
C GLY A 120 -24.40 9.61 6.10
N GLU A 121 -23.42 10.14 5.37
CA GLU A 121 -23.52 10.43 3.94
C GLU A 121 -22.47 9.67 3.13
N GLU A 122 -22.74 9.45 1.85
CA GLU A 122 -21.80 8.83 0.92
C GLU A 122 -20.91 9.89 0.24
N VAL A 123 -19.59 9.65 0.25
CA VAL A 123 -18.59 10.56 -0.33
C VAL A 123 -17.69 9.81 -1.30
N SER A 124 -17.44 10.39 -2.47
CA SER A 124 -16.44 9.91 -3.42
C SER A 124 -15.23 10.84 -3.49
N VAL A 125 -14.06 10.31 -3.13
CA VAL A 125 -12.76 10.97 -3.26
C VAL A 125 -12.09 10.44 -4.52
N ILE A 126 -12.07 11.23 -5.58
CA ILE A 126 -11.51 10.85 -6.89
C ILE A 126 -10.07 11.35 -6.96
N LEU A 127 -9.11 10.43 -7.09
CA LEU A 127 -7.69 10.74 -7.20
C LEU A 127 -7.28 10.71 -8.68
N SER A 128 -6.79 11.84 -9.18
CA SER A 128 -6.45 12.06 -10.59
C SER A 128 -5.04 12.62 -10.76
N GLY A 129 -4.04 11.76 -10.61
CA GLY A 129 -2.64 12.19 -10.65
C GLY A 129 -2.21 12.87 -9.36
N VAL A 130 -2.66 12.34 -8.21
CA VAL A 130 -2.38 12.91 -6.89
C VAL A 130 -1.10 12.31 -6.31
N THR A 131 -0.19 13.13 -5.82
CA THR A 131 0.85 12.69 -4.86
C THR A 131 0.69 13.45 -3.55
N LEU A 132 0.27 12.77 -2.49
CA LEU A 132 -0.01 13.41 -1.19
C LEU A 132 0.77 12.70 -0.09
N SER A 133 1.50 13.46 0.72
CA SER A 133 2.27 12.91 1.82
C SER A 133 1.93 13.58 3.15
N SER A 134 2.09 12.88 4.27
CA SER A 134 1.91 13.45 5.61
C SER A 134 2.87 12.85 6.62
N VAL A 135 3.43 13.69 7.49
CA VAL A 135 4.17 13.27 8.69
C VAL A 135 3.38 13.39 10.00
N GLU A 136 2.13 13.85 9.94
CA GLU A 136 1.33 14.11 11.16
C GLU A 136 0.33 12.99 11.46
N ASP A 137 -0.35 12.47 10.44
CA ASP A 137 -1.41 11.48 10.59
C ASP A 137 -1.68 10.76 9.25
N SER A 138 -2.77 10.00 9.17
CA SER A 138 -3.27 9.36 7.95
C SER A 138 -3.43 10.40 6.84
N VAL A 139 -2.94 10.05 5.65
CA VAL A 139 -3.04 10.86 4.44
C VAL A 139 -4.50 11.04 4.02
N ILE A 140 -5.30 9.97 4.16
CA ILE A 140 -6.76 10.03 4.06
C ILE A 140 -7.36 9.51 5.36
N TYR A 141 -8.15 10.34 6.04
CA TYR A 141 -8.81 10.00 7.30
C TYR A 141 -10.33 10.22 7.19
N VAL A 142 -11.09 9.13 7.17
CA VAL A 142 -12.55 9.18 7.23
C VAL A 142 -12.97 9.12 8.70
N GLU A 143 -13.42 10.26 9.20
CA GLU A 143 -13.83 10.40 10.59
C GLU A 143 -15.27 9.96 10.83
N ASP A 144 -16.16 10.27 9.88
CA ASP A 144 -17.58 9.92 9.91
C ASP A 144 -18.16 10.03 8.48
N ALA A 145 -18.69 8.93 7.95
CA ALA A 145 -19.43 8.81 6.69
C ALA A 145 -20.38 7.59 6.75
N GLU A 146 -21.33 7.47 5.83
CA GLU A 146 -22.00 6.17 5.61
C GLU A 146 -21.04 5.22 4.90
N GLU A 147 -20.50 5.67 3.77
CA GLU A 147 -19.46 4.99 3.01
C GLU A 147 -18.58 6.04 2.34
N THR A 148 -17.25 5.83 2.37
CA THR A 148 -16.34 6.59 1.53
C THR A 148 -15.83 5.71 0.39
N THR A 149 -15.95 6.21 -0.83
CA THR A 149 -15.38 5.58 -2.02
C THR A 149 -14.16 6.36 -2.48
N ILE A 150 -12.98 5.75 -2.47
CA ILE A 150 -11.77 6.30 -3.08
C ILE A 150 -11.65 5.75 -4.49
N VAL A 151 -11.60 6.64 -5.48
CA VAL A 151 -11.54 6.29 -6.90
C VAL A 151 -10.18 6.64 -7.49
N ALA A 152 -9.40 5.64 -7.90
CA ALA A 152 -8.22 5.84 -8.74
C ALA A 152 -8.66 6.08 -10.20
N GLN A 153 -8.60 7.33 -10.65
CA GLN A 153 -9.10 7.71 -11.99
C GLN A 153 -8.36 6.96 -13.10
N ASN A 154 -9.10 6.58 -14.14
CA ASN A 154 -8.55 5.84 -15.28
C ASN A 154 -7.33 6.55 -15.89
N GLY A 155 -6.25 5.80 -16.13
CA GLY A 155 -5.04 6.32 -16.77
C GLY A 155 -4.15 7.19 -15.87
N THR A 156 -4.48 7.36 -14.59
CA THR A 156 -3.66 8.11 -13.63
C THR A 156 -2.91 7.20 -12.66
N VAL A 157 -1.81 7.70 -12.12
CA VAL A 157 -1.09 7.10 -11.00
C VAL A 157 -1.23 8.05 -9.82
N ASN A 158 -1.63 7.51 -8.67
CA ASN A 158 -1.86 8.27 -7.46
C ASN A 158 -1.00 7.66 -6.35
N THR A 159 -0.26 8.48 -5.63
CA THR A 159 0.68 8.05 -4.58
C THR A 159 0.33 8.71 -3.27
N LEU A 160 0.11 7.91 -2.22
CA LEU A 160 -0.14 8.37 -0.87
C LEU A 160 1.01 7.90 0.03
N ASN A 161 1.70 8.83 0.69
CA ASN A 161 2.83 8.51 1.56
C ASN A 161 2.57 8.94 3.00
N ASP A 162 2.37 7.97 3.87
CA ASP A 162 2.41 8.18 5.31
C ASP A 162 3.86 8.05 5.78
N ASN A 163 4.48 9.21 5.98
CA ASN A 163 5.89 9.40 6.32
C ASN A 163 6.11 9.52 7.83
N ARG A 164 5.09 9.26 8.66
CA ARG A 164 5.27 9.19 10.11
C ARG A 164 6.29 8.10 10.45
N PRO A 165 7.03 8.27 11.57
CA PRO A 165 8.02 7.29 12.01
C PRO A 165 7.38 5.95 12.36
N ALA A 166 8.03 4.86 11.96
CA ALA A 166 7.49 3.51 12.12
C ALA A 166 7.07 3.17 13.55
N LYS A 167 5.86 2.61 13.66
CA LYS A 167 5.25 2.08 14.88
C LYS A 167 4.76 0.66 14.60
N ILE A 168 5.65 -0.28 14.79
CA ILE A 168 5.40 -1.70 14.56
C ILE A 168 4.59 -2.27 15.73
N GLY A 169 3.49 -2.96 15.42
CA GLY A 169 2.60 -3.59 16.38
C GLY A 169 1.14 -3.63 15.93
N ASN A 170 0.32 -4.41 16.63
CA ASN A 170 -1.10 -4.65 16.31
C ASN A 170 -2.05 -3.62 16.93
N SER A 171 -1.61 -2.36 17.05
CA SER A 171 -2.44 -1.31 17.64
C SER A 171 -3.67 -1.01 16.77
N GLU A 172 -4.80 -0.78 17.44
CA GLU A 172 -6.13 -0.53 16.86
C GLU A 172 -6.57 0.93 17.06
N LEU A 173 -5.60 1.81 17.31
CA LEU A 173 -5.84 3.24 17.49
C LEU A 173 -6.35 3.86 16.17
N ALA A 174 -7.20 4.88 16.31
CA ALA A 174 -7.64 5.67 15.16
C ALA A 174 -6.43 6.31 14.45
N GLY A 175 -6.49 6.36 13.12
CA GLY A 175 -5.45 6.93 12.29
C GLY A 175 -4.18 6.07 12.19
N ASN A 176 -4.24 4.78 12.55
CA ASN A 176 -3.10 3.86 12.50
C ASN A 176 -2.87 3.24 11.10
N ALA A 177 -3.16 3.99 10.04
CA ALA A 177 -2.95 3.60 8.65
C ALA A 177 -2.68 4.82 7.76
N CYS A 178 -2.14 4.62 6.55
CA CYS A 178 -2.04 5.69 5.56
C CYS A 178 -3.43 6.14 5.06
N ILE A 179 -4.31 5.18 4.80
CA ILE A 179 -5.74 5.40 4.59
C ILE A 179 -6.48 4.77 5.75
N TYR A 180 -7.16 5.58 6.56
CA TYR A 180 -7.92 5.10 7.71
C TYR A 180 -9.37 5.53 7.63
N SER A 181 -10.29 4.62 7.92
CA SER A 181 -11.73 4.90 8.01
C SER A 181 -12.35 4.36 9.29
N LYS A 182 -13.24 5.14 9.90
CA LYS A 182 -14.14 4.65 10.96
C LYS A 182 -15.39 3.95 10.43
N ASP A 183 -15.69 4.12 9.15
CA ASP A 183 -16.88 3.59 8.47
C ASP A 183 -16.50 2.77 7.23
N ASP A 184 -17.48 2.29 6.47
CA ASP A 184 -17.26 1.45 5.30
C ASP A 184 -16.39 2.17 4.26
N LEU A 185 -15.47 1.42 3.65
CA LEU A 185 -14.48 1.96 2.72
C LEU A 185 -14.47 1.13 1.44
N THR A 186 -14.73 1.77 0.31
CA THR A 186 -14.53 1.19 -1.01
C THR A 186 -13.33 1.83 -1.70
N ILE A 187 -12.43 1.02 -2.24
CA ILE A 187 -11.32 1.44 -3.09
C ILE A 187 -11.58 0.89 -4.49
N GLN A 188 -11.75 1.77 -5.47
CA GLN A 188 -12.07 1.34 -6.82
C GLN A 188 -11.46 2.23 -7.89
N GLY A 189 -11.72 1.92 -9.16
CA GLY A 189 -11.35 2.78 -10.27
C GLY A 189 -10.89 1.99 -11.47
N LYS A 190 -10.00 2.59 -12.26
CA LYS A 190 -9.24 1.96 -13.35
C LYS A 190 -7.79 2.47 -13.42
N GLY A 191 -7.41 3.39 -12.54
CA GLY A 191 -6.05 3.88 -12.40
C GLY A 191 -5.19 3.02 -11.49
N THR A 192 -4.04 3.58 -11.13
CA THR A 192 -3.11 3.01 -10.15
C THR A 192 -3.19 3.82 -8.85
N LEU A 193 -3.29 3.12 -7.73
CA LEU A 193 -3.13 3.68 -6.39
C LEU A 193 -1.95 3.00 -5.70
N ILE A 194 -0.96 3.79 -5.30
CA ILE A 194 0.22 3.38 -4.55
C ILE A 194 0.09 3.95 -3.14
N VAL A 195 0.13 3.08 -2.13
CA VAL A 195 0.00 3.43 -0.72
C VAL A 195 1.27 3.01 0.00
N ASN A 196 2.07 3.98 0.43
CA ASN A 196 3.30 3.76 1.19
C ASN A 196 3.06 4.15 2.66
N ALA A 197 2.99 3.16 3.53
CA ALA A 197 2.72 3.31 4.94
C ALA A 197 3.95 2.99 5.79
N SER A 198 4.77 4.01 6.05
CA SER A 198 5.94 3.89 6.92
C SER A 198 5.56 3.80 8.39
N TYR A 199 4.38 4.30 8.78
CA TYR A 199 3.90 4.30 10.15
C TYR A 199 3.48 2.92 10.66
N ASN A 200 2.44 2.33 10.06
CA ASN A 200 1.88 1.05 10.46
C ASN A 200 1.14 0.41 9.29
N LYS A 201 -0.20 0.54 9.22
CA LYS A 201 -1.00 -0.14 8.20
C LYS A 201 -1.08 0.65 6.91
N GLY A 202 -1.26 -0.05 5.79
CA GLY A 202 -1.56 0.60 4.51
C GLY A 202 -2.95 1.21 4.50
N ILE A 203 -3.96 0.33 4.46
CA ILE A 203 -5.38 0.69 4.40
C ILE A 203 -6.11 0.01 5.56
N HIS A 204 -6.84 0.77 6.36
CA HIS A 204 -7.62 0.24 7.49
C HIS A 204 -9.00 0.87 7.55
N THR A 205 -10.05 0.05 7.57
CA THR A 205 -11.39 0.46 8.01
C THR A 205 -11.82 -0.29 9.26
N LYS A 206 -12.58 0.40 10.12
CA LYS A 206 -13.22 -0.19 11.27
C LYS A 206 -14.34 -1.17 10.92
N ASN A 207 -14.86 -1.14 9.69
CA ASN A 207 -15.97 -1.97 9.21
C ASN A 207 -15.55 -2.78 7.97
N ASP A 208 -16.31 -2.71 6.88
CA ASP A 208 -16.12 -3.44 5.64
C ASP A 208 -15.16 -2.70 4.68
N LEU A 209 -14.15 -3.42 4.18
CA LEU A 209 -13.26 -2.95 3.10
C LEU A 209 -13.63 -3.63 1.78
N LYS A 210 -13.94 -2.86 0.75
CA LYS A 210 -14.20 -3.38 -0.60
C LYS A 210 -13.17 -2.84 -1.59
N ILE A 211 -12.65 -3.69 -2.46
CA ILE A 211 -11.66 -3.34 -3.48
C ILE A 211 -12.13 -3.80 -4.86
N LYS A 212 -12.14 -2.91 -5.86
CA LYS A 212 -12.71 -3.22 -7.19
C LYS A 212 -11.99 -2.54 -8.37
N ASN A 213 -11.52 -3.35 -9.31
CA ASN A 213 -11.19 -2.98 -10.70
C ASN A 213 -10.03 -1.97 -10.88
N LEU A 214 -9.09 -1.88 -9.94
CA LEU A 214 -7.93 -0.98 -10.06
C LEU A 214 -6.60 -1.74 -10.01
N THR A 215 -5.51 -1.03 -10.29
CA THR A 215 -4.17 -1.46 -9.88
C THR A 215 -3.89 -0.85 -8.51
N LEU A 216 -3.62 -1.69 -7.52
CA LEU A 216 -3.38 -1.29 -6.13
C LEU A 216 -2.05 -1.85 -5.67
N GLU A 217 -1.16 -0.97 -5.22
CA GLU A 217 0.09 -1.34 -4.55
C GLU A 217 0.07 -0.79 -3.13
N VAL A 218 0.28 -1.66 -2.14
CA VAL A 218 0.33 -1.27 -0.74
C VAL A 218 1.62 -1.79 -0.11
N ASN A 219 2.47 -0.87 0.31
CA ASN A 219 3.72 -1.13 1.03
C ASN A 219 3.54 -0.66 2.47
N ALA A 220 3.52 -1.57 3.43
CA ALA A 220 3.25 -1.26 4.84
C ALA A 220 4.29 -1.91 5.77
N VAL A 221 4.69 -1.18 6.80
CA VAL A 221 5.53 -1.76 7.87
C VAL A 221 4.73 -2.67 8.80
N GLY A 222 3.43 -2.39 8.95
CA GLY A 222 2.43 -3.22 9.61
C GLY A 222 1.55 -3.93 8.58
N THR A 223 0.29 -4.19 8.94
CA THR A 223 -0.65 -4.90 8.06
C THR A 223 -0.91 -4.13 6.76
N ALA A 224 -0.81 -4.78 5.59
CA ALA A 224 -1.02 -4.05 4.33
C ALA A 224 -2.48 -3.55 4.21
N ILE A 225 -3.48 -4.44 4.32
CA ILE A 225 -4.89 -4.03 4.36
C ILE A 225 -5.66 -4.71 5.50
N GLN A 226 -6.56 -3.96 6.13
CA GLN A 226 -7.43 -4.46 7.19
C GLN A 226 -8.85 -3.86 7.07
N GLY A 227 -9.86 -4.72 7.08
CA GLY A 227 -11.25 -4.35 7.38
C GLY A 227 -11.69 -5.21 8.55
N ASN A 228 -12.14 -4.62 9.66
CA ASN A 228 -12.43 -5.44 10.83
C ASN A 228 -13.61 -6.39 10.58
N ASP A 229 -14.66 -5.92 9.89
CA ASP A 229 -15.85 -6.70 9.59
C ASP A 229 -15.62 -7.65 8.41
N SER A 230 -15.04 -7.15 7.31
CA SER A 230 -14.64 -7.98 6.17
C SER A 230 -13.65 -7.29 5.25
N VAL A 231 -12.99 -8.09 4.41
CA VAL A 231 -12.25 -7.60 3.25
C VAL A 231 -12.78 -8.33 2.01
N GLU A 232 -13.28 -7.57 1.05
CA GLU A 232 -13.83 -8.08 -0.21
C GLU A 232 -13.02 -7.53 -1.40
N ILE A 233 -12.28 -8.39 -2.08
CA ILE A 233 -11.60 -8.08 -3.33
C ILE A 233 -12.46 -8.62 -4.48
N LYS A 234 -13.14 -7.72 -5.18
CA LYS A 234 -14.00 -8.10 -6.31
C LYS A 234 -13.20 -8.38 -7.58
N SER A 235 -12.20 -7.55 -7.85
CA SER A 235 -11.31 -7.63 -9.02
C SER A 235 -10.16 -6.61 -8.89
N GLY A 236 -9.10 -6.78 -9.67
CA GLY A 236 -8.00 -5.83 -9.79
C GLY A 236 -6.65 -6.50 -10.01
N ASN A 237 -5.59 -5.69 -10.09
CA ASN A 237 -4.20 -6.13 -9.98
C ASN A 237 -3.65 -5.57 -8.68
N ILE A 238 -3.52 -6.42 -7.67
CA ILE A 238 -3.27 -6.01 -6.29
C ILE A 238 -1.94 -6.60 -5.82
N THR A 239 -1.05 -5.74 -5.34
CA THR A 239 0.21 -6.12 -4.71
C THR A 239 0.22 -5.61 -3.28
N LEU A 240 0.29 -6.53 -2.32
CA LEU A 240 0.28 -6.25 -0.89
C LEU A 240 1.60 -6.68 -0.29
N VAL A 241 2.29 -5.74 0.33
CA VAL A 241 3.61 -5.94 0.92
C VAL A 241 3.56 -5.47 2.37
N SER A 242 3.76 -6.40 3.29
CA SER A 242 3.71 -6.18 4.74
C SER A 242 5.00 -6.68 5.37
N SER A 243 5.91 -5.77 5.72
CA SER A 243 7.25 -6.15 6.20
C SER A 243 7.28 -6.58 7.67
N GLY A 244 6.23 -6.30 8.44
CA GLY A 244 6.20 -6.56 9.89
C GLY A 244 4.92 -7.16 10.43
N ASN A 245 3.92 -7.47 9.59
CA ASN A 245 2.70 -8.12 10.03
C ASN A 245 2.03 -8.94 8.90
N ASP A 246 0.69 -9.01 8.94
CA ASP A 246 -0.14 -9.73 7.96
C ASP A 246 -0.29 -8.96 6.64
N GLY A 247 -0.59 -9.65 5.55
CA GLY A 247 -0.97 -9.02 4.28
C GLY A 247 -2.40 -8.48 4.35
N ILE A 248 -3.36 -9.39 4.48
CA ILE A 248 -4.80 -9.09 4.61
C ILE A 248 -5.24 -9.51 6.01
N LYS A 249 -5.96 -8.65 6.72
CA LYS A 249 -6.48 -8.98 8.06
C LYS A 249 -7.96 -8.63 8.23
N THR A 250 -8.71 -9.48 8.90
CA THR A 250 -10.01 -9.15 9.52
C THR A 250 -9.94 -9.39 11.03
N LYS A 251 -10.93 -8.94 11.79
CA LYS A 251 -10.85 -8.97 13.27
C LYS A 251 -12.13 -9.42 13.95
N ASP A 252 -13.26 -8.89 13.52
CA ASP A 252 -14.53 -9.11 14.21
C ASP A 252 -15.10 -10.47 13.79
N THR A 253 -15.73 -11.17 14.71
CA THR A 253 -16.20 -12.56 14.50
C THR A 253 -17.69 -12.74 14.78
N ASP A 254 -18.37 -11.68 15.22
CA ASP A 254 -19.79 -11.71 15.51
C ASP A 254 -20.64 -11.72 14.22
N VAL A 255 -21.91 -12.02 14.39
CA VAL A 255 -22.90 -11.86 13.32
C VAL A 255 -23.50 -10.46 13.48
N SER A 256 -23.37 -9.63 12.44
CA SER A 256 -23.91 -8.27 12.44
C SER A 256 -25.43 -8.24 12.68
N ALA A 257 -25.97 -7.07 13.02
CA ALA A 257 -27.41 -6.87 13.19
C ALA A 257 -28.24 -7.23 11.93
N LYS A 258 -27.61 -7.25 10.75
CA LYS A 258 -28.22 -7.64 9.46
C LYS A 258 -28.09 -9.14 9.15
N GLY A 259 -27.52 -9.94 10.06
CA GLY A 259 -27.35 -11.39 9.88
C GLY A 259 -26.13 -11.80 9.05
N LYS A 260 -25.26 -10.86 8.66
CA LYS A 260 -23.98 -11.14 7.97
C LYS A 260 -22.91 -11.56 8.97
N GLN A 261 -22.26 -12.69 8.73
CA GLN A 261 -21.09 -13.14 9.49
C GLN A 261 -19.89 -12.23 9.19
N ARG A 262 -19.28 -11.66 10.25
CA ARG A 262 -18.04 -10.87 10.16
C ARG A 262 -16.80 -11.75 10.21
N GLY A 263 -15.65 -11.18 9.87
CA GLY A 263 -14.35 -11.83 9.89
C GLY A 263 -14.00 -12.56 8.60
N VAL A 264 -14.73 -12.30 7.52
CA VAL A 264 -14.58 -13.00 6.24
C VAL A 264 -13.65 -12.22 5.32
N VAL A 265 -12.69 -12.91 4.70
CA VAL A 265 -11.96 -12.41 3.53
C VAL A 265 -12.52 -13.09 2.30
N THR A 266 -12.97 -12.30 1.32
CA THR A 266 -13.48 -12.79 0.04
C THR A 266 -12.63 -12.25 -1.11
N ILE A 267 -12.17 -13.12 -2.00
CA ILE A 267 -11.48 -12.75 -3.25
C ILE A 267 -12.25 -13.37 -4.40
N GLU A 268 -13.03 -12.54 -5.11
CA GLU A 268 -13.94 -12.97 -6.18
C GLU A 268 -13.20 -13.13 -7.52
N SER A 269 -12.23 -12.27 -7.86
CA SER A 269 -11.44 -12.39 -9.10
C SER A 269 -10.20 -11.49 -9.07
N GLY A 270 -9.42 -11.51 -10.16
CA GLY A 270 -8.25 -10.64 -10.34
C GLY A 270 -6.94 -11.29 -9.90
N LYS A 271 -5.85 -10.53 -9.96
CA LYS A 271 -4.50 -10.97 -9.56
C LYS A 271 -4.14 -10.34 -8.22
N VAL A 272 -3.90 -11.16 -7.20
CA VAL A 272 -3.57 -10.71 -5.84
C VAL A 272 -2.25 -11.33 -5.42
N SER A 273 -1.19 -10.51 -5.37
CA SER A 273 0.13 -10.90 -4.88
C SER A 273 0.32 -10.39 -3.46
N ILE A 274 0.64 -11.28 -2.52
CA ILE A 274 0.77 -10.97 -1.11
C ILE A 274 2.13 -11.42 -0.60
N THR A 275 2.93 -10.49 -0.11
CA THR A 275 4.16 -10.77 0.64
C THR A 275 4.00 -10.26 2.06
N ALA A 276 4.08 -11.15 3.05
CA ALA A 276 3.83 -10.80 4.46
C ALA A 276 4.84 -11.45 5.41
N LYS A 277 5.11 -10.78 6.53
CA LYS A 277 6.01 -11.30 7.56
C LYS A 277 5.31 -12.34 8.43
N ASP A 278 4.12 -11.96 8.88
CA ASP A 278 3.18 -12.87 9.53
C ASP A 278 2.31 -13.47 8.42
N GLU A 279 1.00 -13.59 8.58
CA GLU A 279 0.14 -14.33 7.65
C GLU A 279 -0.19 -13.53 6.39
N CYS A 280 -0.14 -14.16 5.20
CA CYS A 280 -0.57 -13.45 4.00
C CYS A 280 -2.06 -13.11 4.06
N ILE A 281 -2.90 -14.02 4.59
CA ILE A 281 -4.31 -13.78 4.86
C ILE A 281 -4.62 -14.27 6.27
N ASN A 282 -4.93 -13.33 7.17
CA ASN A 282 -5.37 -13.56 8.55
C ASN A 282 -6.85 -13.19 8.68
N ALA A 283 -7.73 -14.14 8.36
CA ALA A 283 -9.16 -13.95 8.52
C ALA A 283 -9.61 -14.44 9.91
N ALA A 284 -10.39 -13.62 10.61
CA ALA A 284 -10.90 -13.96 11.94
C ALA A 284 -11.97 -15.08 11.91
N TYR A 285 -12.62 -15.30 10.76
CA TYR A 285 -13.64 -16.34 10.61
C TYR A 285 -13.41 -17.26 9.42
N ASP A 286 -13.40 -16.75 8.18
CA ASP A 286 -13.35 -17.58 6.97
C ASP A 286 -12.62 -16.89 5.81
N ILE A 287 -12.08 -17.69 4.90
CA ILE A 287 -11.40 -17.25 3.69
C ILE A 287 -12.08 -17.89 2.49
N GLN A 288 -12.62 -17.05 1.60
CA GLN A 288 -13.35 -17.45 0.40
C GLN A 288 -12.61 -16.94 -0.82
N ILE A 289 -12.07 -17.85 -1.64
CA ILE A 289 -11.35 -17.51 -2.86
C ILE A 289 -12.06 -18.23 -4.01
N ALA A 290 -12.57 -17.46 -4.96
CA ALA A 290 -13.22 -17.99 -6.16
C ALA A 290 -12.19 -18.58 -7.13
N ALA A 291 -12.63 -19.47 -8.02
CA ALA A 291 -11.74 -20.23 -8.90
C ALA A 291 -11.02 -19.35 -9.94
N GLU A 292 -11.63 -18.22 -10.30
CA GLU A 292 -11.12 -17.22 -11.23
C GLU A 292 -10.13 -16.22 -10.60
N ALA A 293 -9.91 -16.29 -9.28
CA ALA A 293 -8.92 -15.44 -8.60
C ALA A 293 -7.51 -16.06 -8.68
N GLU A 294 -6.53 -15.26 -9.10
CA GLU A 294 -5.12 -15.64 -9.11
C GLU A 294 -4.43 -15.08 -7.85
N VAL A 295 -4.29 -15.90 -6.81
CA VAL A 295 -3.67 -15.49 -5.53
C VAL A 295 -2.27 -16.08 -5.39
N THR A 296 -1.26 -15.22 -5.28
CA THR A 296 0.13 -15.62 -4.99
C THR A 296 0.51 -15.15 -3.59
N GLN A 297 1.10 -16.04 -2.79
CA GLN A 297 1.49 -15.76 -1.42
C GLN A 297 2.98 -16.03 -1.22
N LYS A 298 3.66 -15.13 -0.52
CA LYS A 298 5.07 -15.24 -0.15
C LYS A 298 5.28 -14.78 1.28
N LYS A 299 6.09 -15.52 2.03
CA LYS A 299 6.55 -15.11 3.36
C LYS A 299 7.89 -14.37 3.26
N TYR A 300 8.11 -13.41 4.16
CA TYR A 300 9.39 -12.72 4.36
C TYR A 300 10.40 -13.53 5.18
#